data_AF-A0A9Y2IH55-F1
#
_entry.id   AF-A0A9Y2IH55-F1
#
_cell.length_a   1.000
_cell.length_b   1.000
_cell.length_c   1.000
_cell.angle_alpha   90.00
_cell.angle_beta   90.00
_cell.angle_gamma   90.00
#
_symmetry.space_group_name_H-M   'P 1'
#
loop_
_entity.id
_entity.type
_entity.pdbx_description
1 polymer ?
#
loop_
_entity_poly.entity_id
_entity_poly.type
_entity_poly.pdbx_seq_one_letter_code
_entity_poly.pdbx_strand_id
1 'polypeptide(L)'
;MPQQAVEAIAKLIVSAYNARKLNPQRRWRIVEVPIRRSMPSDLGSKWQWAGKELWYGDWSKSVQPVANFDAKSTDFNLANLFDSSKMVDWWLRLYEPGDAYIELDNGKRYYPDFVVLDTDGVFWVVEGKSDRDADRLDVLAKMKAAQEWARFVRDKGEFGVWRYVFATENLIRQAKSWEELLVLAKPER
;
A
#
# COMPACT_ATOMS: atom_id res chain seq x y z
N MET A 1 -0.96 7.22 -52.56
CA MET A 1 -1.88 6.13 -52.13
C MET A 1 -1.41 5.36 -50.88
N PRO A 2 -0.12 5.00 -50.66
CA PRO A 2 0.29 4.27 -49.46
C PRO A 2 0.30 5.12 -48.18
N GLN A 3 0.64 6.40 -48.31
CA GLN A 3 0.88 7.31 -47.18
C GLN A 3 -0.39 7.64 -46.37
N GLN A 4 -1.52 7.82 -47.07
CA GLN A 4 -2.83 8.05 -46.45
C GLN A 4 -3.33 6.83 -45.65
N ALA A 5 -3.05 5.61 -46.11
CA ALA A 5 -3.43 4.39 -45.41
C ALA A 5 -2.64 4.23 -44.11
N VAL A 6 -1.33 4.56 -44.13
CA VAL A 6 -0.47 4.52 -42.93
C VAL A 6 -0.90 5.56 -41.89
N GLU A 7 -1.23 6.79 -42.31
CA GLU A 7 -1.73 7.82 -41.40
C GLU A 7 -3.09 7.47 -40.78
N ALA A 8 -3.99 6.86 -41.56
CA ALA A 8 -5.28 6.41 -41.05
C ALA A 8 -5.13 5.32 -39.97
N ILE A 9 -4.22 4.37 -40.19
CA ILE A 9 -3.91 3.32 -39.20
C ILE A 9 -3.27 3.92 -37.95
N ALA A 10 -2.32 4.85 -38.09
CA ALA A 10 -1.69 5.52 -36.95
C ALA A 10 -2.72 6.27 -36.09
N LYS A 11 -3.66 6.99 -36.72
CA LYS A 11 -4.76 7.68 -36.03
C LYS A 11 -5.70 6.71 -35.32
N LEU A 12 -6.02 5.57 -35.93
CA LEU A 12 -6.82 4.52 -35.30
C LEU A 12 -6.11 3.91 -34.09
N ILE A 13 -4.80 3.67 -34.17
CA ILE A 13 -3.99 3.16 -33.05
C ILE A 13 -3.97 4.17 -31.90
N VAL A 14 -3.70 5.44 -32.18
CA VAL A 14 -3.70 6.51 -31.17
C VAL A 14 -5.09 6.68 -30.54
N SER A 15 -6.15 6.65 -31.36
CA SER A 15 -7.53 6.75 -30.89
C SER A 15 -7.92 5.55 -30.02
N ALA A 16 -7.59 4.33 -30.43
CA ALA A 16 -7.84 3.11 -29.64
C ALA A 16 -7.02 3.10 -28.35
N TYR A 17 -5.77 3.55 -28.39
CA TYR A 17 -4.92 3.71 -27.21
C TYR A 17 -5.51 4.72 -26.23
N ASN A 18 -5.95 5.89 -26.72
CA ASN A 18 -6.60 6.92 -25.92
C ASN A 18 -7.94 6.45 -25.37
N ALA A 19 -8.78 5.80 -26.18
CA ALA A 19 -10.07 5.24 -25.76
C ALA A 19 -9.91 4.14 -24.71
N ARG A 20 -8.90 3.28 -24.83
CA ARG A 20 -8.55 2.27 -23.82
C ARG A 20 -8.05 2.91 -22.53
N LYS A 21 -7.27 4.00 -22.62
CA LYS A 21 -6.89 4.83 -21.47
C LYS A 21 -8.11 5.46 -20.80
N LEU A 22 -9.12 5.85 -21.58
CA LEU A 22 -10.33 6.49 -21.10
C LEU A 22 -11.34 5.50 -20.48
N ASN A 23 -11.25 4.21 -20.82
CA ASN A 23 -12.18 3.20 -20.33
C ASN A 23 -11.45 1.92 -19.86
N PRO A 24 -10.58 2.01 -18.83
CA PRO A 24 -9.91 0.84 -18.28
C PRO A 24 -10.96 -0.10 -17.68
N GLN A 25 -11.08 -1.30 -18.24
CA GLN A 25 -11.87 -2.40 -17.66
C GLN A 25 -11.16 -2.88 -16.38
N ARG A 26 -11.39 -2.18 -15.27
CA ARG A 26 -10.87 -2.56 -13.96
C ARG A 26 -11.62 -3.81 -13.49
N ARG A 27 -10.88 -4.91 -13.26
CA ARG A 27 -11.41 -6.14 -12.68
C ARG A 27 -10.80 -6.36 -11.31
N TRP A 28 -11.62 -6.84 -10.37
CA TRP A 28 -11.13 -7.31 -9.09
C TRP A 28 -10.61 -8.72 -9.21
N ARG A 29 -9.49 -9.00 -8.53
CA ARG A 29 -9.05 -10.36 -8.26
C ARG A 29 -8.98 -10.51 -6.76
N ILE A 30 -9.93 -11.27 -6.20
CA ILE A 30 -9.90 -11.64 -4.79
C ILE A 30 -8.69 -12.56 -4.58
N VAL A 31 -7.89 -12.25 -3.57
CA VAL A 31 -6.72 -13.03 -3.16
C VAL A 31 -6.81 -13.26 -1.67
N GLU A 32 -6.38 -14.44 -1.23
CA GLU A 32 -6.33 -14.79 0.18
C GLU A 32 -4.91 -14.51 0.72
N VAL A 33 -4.83 -13.73 1.79
CA VAL A 33 -3.58 -13.37 2.48
C VAL A 33 -3.81 -13.48 3.99
N PRO A 34 -2.78 -13.76 4.81
CA PRO A 34 -1.37 -13.91 4.45
C PRO A 34 -1.03 -15.27 3.83
N ILE A 35 -0.01 -15.28 2.98
CA ILE A 35 0.63 -16.53 2.54
C ILE A 35 1.36 -17.15 3.74
N ARG A 36 1.13 -18.44 4.00
CA ARG A 36 1.85 -19.17 5.06
C ARG A 36 3.36 -19.15 4.78
N ARG A 37 4.15 -18.81 5.79
CA ARG A 37 5.61 -18.78 5.75
C ARG A 37 6.18 -19.63 6.86
N SER A 38 7.36 -20.19 6.63
CA SER A 38 8.13 -20.85 7.68
C SER A 38 8.50 -19.83 8.75
N MET A 39 8.28 -20.19 10.01
CA MET A 39 8.62 -19.34 11.14
C MET A 39 10.14 -19.31 11.34
N PRO A 40 10.76 -18.13 11.38
CA PRO A 40 12.16 -17.98 11.77
C PRO A 40 12.34 -18.35 13.24
N SER A 41 13.50 -18.91 13.59
CA SER A 41 13.85 -19.30 14.96
C SER A 41 14.50 -18.19 15.77
N ASP A 42 15.20 -17.26 15.12
CA ASP A 42 15.85 -16.11 15.75
C ASP A 42 15.02 -14.85 15.48
N LEU A 43 14.43 -14.30 16.56
CA LEU A 43 13.46 -13.20 16.48
C LEU A 43 13.98 -12.00 17.26
N GLY A 44 13.92 -10.83 16.62
CA GLY A 44 13.97 -9.55 17.30
C GLY A 44 12.67 -9.27 18.05
N SER A 45 12.73 -8.37 19.03
CA SER A 45 11.53 -7.87 19.71
C SER A 45 11.04 -6.60 19.04
N LYS A 46 9.71 -6.41 18.96
CA LYS A 46 9.10 -5.17 18.43
C LYS A 46 9.58 -3.89 19.12
N TRP A 47 10.11 -3.99 20.34
CA TRP A 47 10.58 -2.85 21.14
C TRP A 47 11.95 -2.32 20.71
N GLN A 48 12.75 -3.12 19.99
CA GLN A 48 14.11 -2.74 19.63
C GLN A 48 14.46 -3.20 18.22
N TRP A 49 14.58 -2.24 17.31
CA TRP A 49 15.13 -2.47 15.99
C TRP A 49 16.57 -2.98 16.07
N ALA A 50 16.83 -4.14 15.47
CA ALA A 50 18.14 -4.80 15.44
C ALA A 50 18.68 -5.00 14.01
N GLY A 51 17.90 -4.68 12.98
CA GLY A 51 18.32 -4.76 11.57
C GLY A 51 17.23 -5.32 10.65
N LYS A 52 17.40 -5.08 9.36
CA LYS A 52 16.44 -5.50 8.31
C LYS A 52 16.47 -6.99 7.98
N GLU A 53 17.51 -7.71 8.40
CA GLU A 53 17.61 -9.16 8.18
C GLU A 53 16.81 -9.97 9.22
N LEU A 54 16.34 -9.32 10.28
CA LEU A 54 15.64 -9.96 11.38
C LEU A 54 14.13 -9.90 11.20
N TRP A 55 13.48 -10.97 11.66
CA TRP A 55 12.05 -10.99 11.86
C TRP A 55 11.75 -10.58 13.30
N TYR A 56 10.65 -9.86 13.49
CA TYR A 56 10.26 -9.34 14.78
C TYR A 56 8.97 -9.98 15.24
N GLY A 57 8.90 -10.36 16.51
CA GLY A 57 7.71 -10.92 17.16
C GLY A 57 7.08 -9.95 18.17
N ASP A 58 6.33 -10.51 19.12
CA ASP A 58 5.61 -9.81 20.19
C ASP A 58 4.45 -8.90 19.72
N TRP A 59 4.07 -9.00 18.45
CA TRP A 59 2.94 -8.26 17.88
C TRP A 59 1.63 -8.78 18.44
N SER A 60 0.82 -7.88 18.98
CA SER A 60 -0.45 -8.21 19.61
C SER A 60 -1.64 -8.10 18.66
N LYS A 61 -1.48 -7.33 17.58
CA LYS A 61 -2.52 -7.02 16.58
C LYS A 61 -2.12 -7.39 15.16
N SER A 62 -0.92 -7.92 14.96
CA SER A 62 -0.54 -8.44 13.65
C SER A 62 -1.31 -9.72 13.35
N VAL A 63 -1.81 -9.84 12.11
CA VAL A 63 -2.41 -11.09 11.60
C VAL A 63 -1.38 -12.23 11.58
N GLN A 64 -0.11 -11.92 11.36
CA GLN A 64 0.99 -12.90 11.47
C GLN A 64 1.77 -12.69 12.78
N PRO A 65 2.19 -13.76 13.47
CA PRO A 65 2.90 -13.64 14.75
C PRO A 65 4.26 -12.93 14.63
N VAL A 66 4.82 -12.89 13.41
CA VAL A 66 6.10 -12.24 13.11
C VAL A 66 6.01 -11.44 11.82
N ALA A 67 6.80 -10.37 11.74
CA ALA A 67 6.94 -9.56 10.55
C ALA A 67 8.40 -9.12 10.34
N ASN A 68 8.83 -9.01 9.09
CA ASN A 68 10.10 -8.44 8.68
C ASN A 68 9.88 -7.09 8.00
N PHE A 69 10.88 -6.22 8.12
CA PHE A 69 10.81 -4.82 7.75
C PHE A 69 12.11 -4.39 7.09
N ASP A 70 12.00 -3.45 6.15
CA ASP A 70 13.12 -2.94 5.36
C ASP A 70 13.80 -1.74 6.04
N ALA A 71 13.06 -0.94 6.81
CA ALA A 71 13.56 0.33 7.34
C ALA A 71 12.93 0.75 8.68
N LYS A 72 13.79 0.94 9.70
CA LYS A 72 13.37 1.40 11.03
C LYS A 72 12.46 2.64 10.98
N SER A 73 12.84 3.67 10.21
CA SER A 73 12.16 4.97 10.22
C SER A 73 10.77 4.96 9.58
N THR A 74 10.45 3.92 8.79
CA THR A 74 9.17 3.79 8.09
C THR A 74 8.39 2.58 8.57
N ASP A 75 8.60 1.42 7.99
CA ASP A 75 7.70 0.27 8.11
C ASP A 75 7.70 -0.36 9.51
N PHE A 76 8.87 -0.43 10.17
CA PHE A 76 8.96 -0.90 11.55
C PHE A 76 8.25 0.05 12.54
N ASN A 77 8.46 1.36 12.40
CA ASN A 77 7.81 2.35 13.26
C ASN A 77 6.30 2.42 13.01
N LEU A 78 5.87 2.30 11.75
CA LEU A 78 4.45 2.19 11.40
C LEU A 78 3.79 0.99 12.08
N ALA A 79 4.38 -0.20 12.00
CA ALA A 79 3.86 -1.38 12.68
C ALA A 79 3.72 -1.17 14.20
N ASN A 80 4.68 -0.50 14.84
CA ASN A 80 4.58 -0.13 16.25
C ASN A 80 3.44 0.84 16.57
N LEU A 81 3.17 1.82 15.70
CA LEU A 81 2.04 2.73 15.85
C LEU A 81 0.71 1.97 15.78
N PHE A 82 0.58 1.04 14.83
CA PHE A 82 -0.65 0.26 14.66
C PHE A 82 -0.86 -0.70 15.84
N ASP A 83 0.18 -1.45 16.21
CA ASP A 83 0.09 -2.47 17.27
C ASP A 83 -0.22 -1.87 18.65
N SER A 84 0.21 -0.62 18.88
CA SER A 84 -0.01 0.11 20.13
C SER A 84 -1.30 0.93 20.17
N SER A 85 -1.92 1.19 19.01
CA SER A 85 -3.12 2.03 18.92
C SER A 85 -4.35 1.29 19.44
N LYS A 86 -5.20 1.97 20.21
CA LYS A 86 -6.48 1.41 20.66
C LYS A 86 -7.55 1.41 19.55
N MET A 87 -7.35 2.21 18.51
CA MET A 87 -8.27 2.34 17.37
C MET A 87 -7.93 1.36 16.24
N VAL A 88 -6.94 0.49 16.41
CA VAL A 88 -6.60 -0.57 15.44
C VAL A 88 -7.09 -1.91 15.98
N ASP A 89 -7.83 -2.65 15.16
CA ASP A 89 -8.21 -4.04 15.46
C ASP A 89 -7.08 -4.99 15.10
N TRP A 90 -6.61 -4.92 13.85
CA TRP A 90 -5.48 -5.70 13.37
C TRP A 90 -4.75 -5.02 12.22
N TRP A 91 -3.52 -5.48 11.98
CA TRP A 91 -2.73 -5.08 10.81
C TRP A 91 -2.05 -6.28 10.15
N LEU A 92 -1.75 -6.16 8.87
CA LEU A 92 -1.11 -7.18 8.06
C LEU A 92 0.04 -6.56 7.26
N ARG A 93 1.26 -7.08 7.44
CA ARG A 93 2.40 -6.80 6.55
C ARG A 93 2.18 -7.51 5.22
N LEU A 94 2.22 -6.75 4.14
CA LEU A 94 2.32 -7.26 2.78
C LEU A 94 3.78 -7.22 2.34
N TYR A 95 4.16 -8.13 1.46
CA TYR A 95 5.55 -8.29 1.02
C TYR A 95 5.62 -8.35 -0.51
N GLU A 96 6.73 -7.86 -1.04
CA GLU A 96 7.07 -7.92 -2.45
C GLU A 96 8.11 -9.03 -2.73
N PRO A 97 7.91 -9.87 -3.77
CA PRO A 97 6.67 -10.04 -4.53
C PRO A 97 5.60 -10.77 -3.70
N GLY A 98 4.33 -10.49 -3.98
CA GLY A 98 3.18 -11.12 -3.32
C GLY A 98 1.95 -11.20 -4.22
N ASP A 99 0.84 -11.73 -3.70
CA ASP A 99 -0.40 -11.89 -4.47
C ASP A 99 -1.31 -10.65 -4.43
N ALA A 100 -1.15 -9.80 -3.41
CA ALA A 100 -1.86 -8.54 -3.26
C ALA A 100 -1.07 -7.39 -3.89
N TYR A 101 -1.56 -6.87 -5.01
CA TYR A 101 -0.94 -5.75 -5.73
C TYR A 101 -1.98 -4.88 -6.43
N ILE A 102 -1.58 -3.65 -6.73
CA ILE A 102 -2.29 -2.70 -7.58
C ILE A 102 -1.53 -2.60 -8.91
N GLU A 103 -2.23 -2.75 -10.03
CA GLU A 103 -1.65 -2.59 -11.35
C GLU A 103 -1.53 -1.10 -11.70
N LEU A 104 -0.34 -0.66 -12.12
CA LEU A 104 -0.07 0.70 -12.54
C LEU A 104 -0.37 0.87 -14.04
N ASP A 105 -0.54 2.12 -14.49
CA ASP A 105 -0.82 2.46 -15.90
C ASP A 105 0.23 1.93 -16.90
N ASN A 106 1.45 1.69 -16.43
CA ASN A 106 2.55 1.14 -17.23
C ASN A 106 2.63 -0.41 -17.18
N GLY A 107 1.63 -1.07 -16.62
CA GLY A 107 1.55 -2.53 -16.49
C GLY A 107 2.42 -3.12 -15.37
N LYS A 108 3.17 -2.29 -14.63
CA LYS A 108 3.92 -2.76 -13.46
C LYS A 108 2.98 -3.00 -12.28
N ARG A 109 3.44 -3.84 -11.36
CA ARG A 109 2.74 -4.10 -10.09
C ARG A 109 3.31 -3.21 -9.00
N TYR A 110 2.43 -2.62 -8.21
CA TYR A 110 2.73 -1.96 -6.96
C TYR A 110 2.24 -2.86 -5.82
N TYR A 111 3.14 -3.22 -4.92
CA TYR A 111 2.84 -3.98 -3.71
C TYR A 111 2.83 -3.01 -2.54
N PRO A 112 1.65 -2.72 -1.93
CA PRO A 112 1.59 -1.88 -0.75
C PRO A 112 2.29 -2.52 0.45
N ASP A 113 2.68 -1.72 1.43
CA ASP A 113 3.38 -2.20 2.62
C ASP A 113 2.46 -2.89 3.64
N PHE A 114 1.30 -2.30 3.94
CA PHE A 114 0.41 -2.77 4.99
C PHE A 114 -1.06 -2.66 4.62
N VAL A 115 -1.86 -3.52 5.25
CA VAL A 115 -3.30 -3.31 5.47
C VAL A 115 -3.54 -3.17 6.97
N VAL A 116 -4.33 -2.18 7.37
CA VAL A 116 -4.75 -1.98 8.77
C VAL A 116 -6.26 -1.91 8.81
N LEU A 117 -6.91 -2.63 9.73
CA LEU A 117 -8.32 -2.45 10.03
C LEU A 117 -8.45 -1.64 11.32
N ASP A 118 -9.17 -0.52 11.26
CA ASP A 118 -9.51 0.25 12.44
C ASP A 118 -10.82 -0.21 13.09
N THR A 119 -11.05 0.24 14.32
CA THR A 119 -12.25 -0.10 15.12
C THR A 119 -13.55 0.45 14.55
N ASP A 120 -13.49 1.38 13.59
CA ASP A 120 -14.65 1.92 12.87
C ASP A 120 -14.98 1.07 11.62
N GLY A 121 -14.22 0.00 11.37
CA GLY A 121 -14.40 -0.90 10.23
C GLY A 121 -13.81 -0.37 8.92
N VAL A 122 -12.90 0.61 8.98
CA VAL A 122 -12.19 1.15 7.82
C VAL A 122 -10.89 0.38 7.59
N PHE A 123 -10.73 -0.12 6.36
CA PHE A 123 -9.49 -0.70 5.89
C PHE A 123 -8.58 0.38 5.35
N TRP A 124 -7.33 0.38 5.80
CA TRP A 124 -6.29 1.32 5.38
C TRP A 124 -5.19 0.58 4.65
N VAL A 125 -4.95 0.95 3.39
CA VAL A 125 -3.70 0.64 2.71
C VAL A 125 -2.68 1.69 3.14
N VAL A 126 -1.58 1.27 3.76
CA VAL A 126 -0.58 2.18 4.32
C VAL A 126 0.76 1.95 3.64
N GLU A 127 1.40 3.04 3.22
CA GLU A 127 2.74 3.06 2.63
C GLU A 127 3.65 3.99 3.44
N GLY A 128 4.82 3.50 3.84
CA GLY A 128 5.86 4.29 4.48
C GLY A 128 6.93 4.72 3.48
N LYS A 129 7.38 5.98 3.52
CA LYS A 129 8.47 6.44 2.64
C LYS A 129 9.47 7.36 3.32
N SER A 130 10.72 7.33 2.86
CA SER A 130 11.69 8.36 3.23
C SER A 130 11.23 9.71 2.66
N ASP A 131 11.49 10.80 3.38
CA ASP A 131 11.17 12.14 2.87
C ASP A 131 11.97 12.45 1.60
N ARG A 132 13.21 11.95 1.52
CA ARG A 132 14.09 12.12 0.34
C ARG A 132 13.47 11.56 -0.94
N ASP A 133 12.80 10.41 -0.85
CA ASP A 133 12.28 9.70 -2.02
C ASP A 133 10.78 9.99 -2.26
N ALA A 134 10.11 10.76 -1.39
CA ALA A 134 8.67 11.01 -1.43
C ALA A 134 8.20 11.72 -2.72
N ASP A 135 9.01 12.65 -3.24
CA ASP A 135 8.66 13.45 -4.44
C ASP A 135 9.06 12.77 -5.75
N ARG A 136 9.60 11.56 -5.71
CA ARG A 136 9.97 10.84 -6.94
C ARG A 136 8.72 10.49 -7.75
N LEU A 137 8.80 10.68 -9.07
CA LEU A 137 7.70 10.42 -9.98
C LEU A 137 7.14 8.98 -9.87
N ASP A 138 8.00 7.99 -9.64
CA ASP A 138 7.57 6.60 -9.47
C ASP A 138 6.82 6.37 -8.14
N VAL A 139 7.18 7.10 -7.08
CA VAL A 139 6.48 7.08 -5.78
C VAL A 139 5.12 7.77 -5.89
N LEU A 140 5.08 8.95 -6.51
CA LEU A 140 3.83 9.68 -6.75
C LEU A 140 2.85 8.90 -7.63
N ALA A 141 3.34 8.14 -8.61
CA ALA A 141 2.52 7.27 -9.44
C ALA A 141 1.88 6.13 -8.63
N LYS A 142 2.64 5.49 -7.73
CA LYS A 142 2.10 4.48 -6.81
C LYS A 142 1.05 5.05 -5.87
N MET A 143 1.35 6.21 -5.28
CA MET A 143 0.45 6.94 -4.39
C MET A 143 -0.89 7.24 -5.07
N LYS A 144 -0.84 7.80 -6.29
CA LYS A 144 -2.03 8.09 -7.09
C LYS A 144 -2.83 6.83 -7.40
N ALA A 145 -2.16 5.75 -7.82
CA ALA A 145 -2.83 4.49 -8.13
C ALA A 145 -3.53 3.89 -6.91
N ALA A 146 -2.92 3.99 -5.71
CA ALA A 146 -3.50 3.52 -4.47
C ALA A 146 -4.74 4.31 -4.04
N GLN A 147 -4.69 5.64 -4.18
CA GLN A 147 -5.84 6.53 -3.96
C GLN A 147 -7.01 6.22 -4.91
N GLU A 148 -6.72 6.11 -6.21
CA GLU A 148 -7.75 5.75 -7.19
C GLU A 148 -8.33 4.36 -6.97
N TRP A 149 -7.49 3.41 -6.54
CA TRP A 149 -7.91 2.06 -6.17
C TRP A 149 -8.85 2.11 -4.97
N ALA A 150 -8.48 2.80 -3.89
CA ALA A 150 -9.28 2.90 -2.67
C ALA A 150 -10.65 3.55 -2.94
N ARG A 151 -10.69 4.63 -3.72
CA ARG A 151 -11.95 5.24 -4.19
C ARG A 151 -12.79 4.26 -4.98
N PHE A 152 -12.19 3.57 -5.95
CA PHE A 152 -12.91 2.60 -6.76
C PHE A 152 -13.47 1.44 -5.93
N VAL A 153 -12.77 0.97 -4.88
CA VAL A 153 -13.31 -0.01 -3.92
C VAL A 153 -14.53 0.58 -3.19
N ARG A 154 -14.42 1.80 -2.64
CA ARG A 154 -15.51 2.46 -1.91
C ARG A 154 -16.75 2.66 -2.78
N ASP A 155 -16.58 3.13 -4.01
CA ASP A 155 -17.67 3.40 -4.95
C ASP A 155 -18.43 2.12 -5.35
N LYS A 156 -17.76 0.95 -5.31
CA LYS A 156 -18.40 -0.34 -5.52
C LYS A 156 -19.28 -0.76 -4.34
N GLY A 157 -18.90 -0.40 -3.11
CA GLY A 157 -19.66 -0.70 -1.90
C GLY A 157 -19.70 -2.17 -1.48
N GLU A 158 -19.06 -3.08 -2.23
CA GLU A 158 -19.10 -4.53 -1.98
C GLU A 158 -18.06 -5.02 -0.97
N PHE A 159 -16.99 -4.25 -0.74
CA PHE A 159 -15.81 -4.70 0.02
C PHE A 159 -15.55 -3.88 1.30
N GLY A 160 -16.54 -3.13 1.78
CA GLY A 160 -16.39 -2.22 2.92
C GLY A 160 -15.70 -0.90 2.56
N VAL A 161 -15.31 -0.13 3.58
CA VAL A 161 -14.70 1.19 3.39
C VAL A 161 -13.18 1.05 3.34
N TRP A 162 -12.58 1.40 2.21
CA TRP A 162 -11.14 1.38 2.01
C TRP A 162 -10.58 2.78 1.83
N ARG A 163 -9.47 3.07 2.49
CA ARG A 163 -8.72 4.33 2.39
C ARG A 163 -7.24 4.07 2.22
N TYR A 164 -6.52 5.11 1.83
CA TYR A 164 -5.09 5.04 1.59
C TYR A 164 -4.35 6.13 2.38
N VAL A 165 -3.25 5.75 3.02
CA VAL A 165 -2.36 6.64 3.78
C VAL A 165 -0.95 6.51 3.23
N PHE A 166 -0.37 7.64 2.83
CA PHE A 166 1.05 7.76 2.53
C PHE A 166 1.72 8.54 3.65
N ALA A 167 2.70 7.93 4.32
CA ALA A 167 3.35 8.50 5.49
C ALA A 167 4.86 8.62 5.25
N THR A 168 5.38 9.86 5.26
CA THR A 168 6.84 10.05 5.22
C THR A 168 7.44 9.82 6.60
N GLU A 169 8.73 9.47 6.66
CA GLU A 169 9.44 9.23 7.92
C GLU A 169 9.37 10.41 8.89
N ASN A 170 9.34 11.66 8.40
CA ASN A 170 9.10 12.83 9.24
C ASN A 170 7.71 12.85 9.87
N LEU A 171 6.65 12.48 9.14
CA LEU A 171 5.30 12.40 9.70
C LEU A 171 5.20 11.26 10.73
N ILE A 172 5.79 10.11 10.40
CA ILE A 172 5.84 8.94 11.29
C ILE A 172 6.58 9.28 12.58
N ARG A 173 7.69 10.01 12.50
CA ARG A 173 8.48 10.45 13.66
C ARG A 173 7.75 11.47 14.52
N GLN A 174 6.92 12.33 13.92
CA GLN A 174 6.15 13.34 14.65
C GLN A 174 4.94 12.75 15.36
N ALA A 175 4.29 11.75 14.74
CA ALA A 175 3.14 11.08 15.30
C ALA A 175 3.52 10.25 16.53
N LYS A 176 2.79 10.42 17.63
CA LYS A 176 2.92 9.59 18.84
C LYS A 176 1.95 8.41 18.83
N SER A 177 0.98 8.42 17.92
CA SER A 177 -0.02 7.37 17.76
C SER A 177 -0.49 7.26 16.30
N TRP A 178 -1.18 6.16 15.98
CA TRP A 178 -1.80 5.96 14.67
C TRP A 178 -2.78 7.09 14.32
N GLU A 179 -3.59 7.51 15.28
CA GLU A 179 -4.61 8.55 15.13
C GLU A 179 -3.98 9.91 14.83
N GLU A 180 -2.88 10.25 15.52
CA GLU A 180 -2.12 11.47 15.22
C GLU A 180 -1.48 11.41 13.83
N LEU A 181 -0.97 10.25 13.42
CA LEU A 181 -0.45 10.06 12.07
C LEU A 181 -1.52 10.31 11.01
N LEU A 182 -2.74 9.82 11.20
CA LEU A 182 -3.85 10.08 10.28
C LEU A 182 -4.15 11.58 10.14
N VAL A 183 -4.12 12.33 11.25
CA VAL A 183 -4.32 13.79 11.23
C VAL A 183 -3.19 14.48 10.46
N LEU A 184 -1.94 14.07 10.66
CA LEU A 184 -0.76 14.64 10.01
C LEU A 184 -0.69 14.31 8.52
N ALA A 185 -0.93 13.06 8.15
CA ALA A 185 -0.85 12.56 6.78
C ALA A 185 -2.00 13.04 5.89
N LYS A 186 -3.13 13.46 6.49
CA LYS A 186 -4.31 13.98 5.79
C LYS A 186 -4.73 13.08 4.61
N PRO A 187 -5.02 11.79 4.87
CA PRO A 187 -5.47 10.89 3.83
C PRO A 187 -6.73 11.44 3.14
N GLU A 188 -6.93 11.01 1.90
CA GLU A 188 -8.13 11.36 1.17
C GLU A 188 -9.40 10.90 1.89
N ARG A 189 -10.48 11.68 1.75
CA ARG A 189 -11.75 11.44 2.45
C ARG A 189 -12.63 10.41 1.75
#